data_AF-A0A9D2B555-F1
#
_entry.id   AF-A0A9D2B555-F1
#
_cell.length_a   1.000
_cell.length_b   1.000
_cell.length_c   1.000
_cell.angle_alpha   90.00
_cell.angle_beta   90.00
_cell.angle_gamma   90.00
#
_symmetry.space_group_name_H-M   'P 1'
#
loop_
_entity.id
_entity.type
_entity.pdbx_description
1 polymer ?
#
loop_
_entity_poly.entity_id
_entity_poly.type
_entity_poly.pdbx_seq_one_letter_code
_entity_poly.pdbx_strand_id
1 'polypeptide(L)'
;MVKQWDNRCHEDPAWALFLGYTALPCTQLPRSTLSEATTTDAAALRKRLYWHSRRGMWELDLLLIPFLEHCYDQLEADDQAAYRAMITGEDQDMFAWLMQRETPPPEFVRIVSLIQQHAGNADNDPRRPV
;
A
#
# COMPACT_ATOMS: atom_id res chain seq x y z
N MET A 1 -6.27 18.60 -11.27
CA MET A 1 -7.39 17.65 -11.12
C MET A 1 -6.88 16.50 -10.26
N VAL A 2 -6.70 16.77 -8.97
CA VAL A 2 -6.17 15.80 -8.00
C VAL A 2 -7.35 14.93 -7.60
N LYS A 3 -7.29 13.62 -7.90
CA LYS A 3 -8.34 12.68 -7.48
C LYS A 3 -8.28 12.57 -5.94
N GLN A 4 -9.09 13.43 -5.33
CA GLN A 4 -9.49 13.43 -3.94
C GLN A 4 -9.96 12.02 -3.60
N TRP A 5 -9.11 11.28 -2.91
CA TRP A 5 -9.41 9.93 -2.42
C TRP A 5 -10.46 10.06 -1.31
N ASP A 6 -11.70 9.81 -1.68
CA ASP A 6 -12.84 9.82 -0.78
C ASP A 6 -12.83 8.55 0.07
N ASN A 7 -12.58 8.78 1.36
CA ASN A 7 -13.06 8.04 2.52
C ASN A 7 -14.16 6.99 2.23
N ARG A 8 -13.77 5.75 1.90
CA ARG A 8 -14.63 4.56 2.04
C ARG A 8 -13.90 3.37 2.64
N CYS A 9 -13.08 3.62 3.66
CA CYS A 9 -12.45 2.58 4.48
C CYS A 9 -12.49 2.91 5.99
N HIS A 10 -13.63 3.36 6.49
CA HIS A 10 -14.14 3.06 7.83
C HIS A 10 -15.60 3.53 7.92
N GLU A 11 -16.37 2.94 8.83
CA GLU A 11 -17.79 3.22 9.12
C GLU A 11 -18.80 2.39 8.31
N ASP A 12 -18.86 1.08 8.59
CA ASP A 12 -20.18 0.50 8.87
C ASP A 12 -20.29 0.24 10.40
N PRO A 13 -21.08 1.05 11.13
CA PRO A 13 -21.33 0.87 12.56
C PRO A 13 -22.30 -0.28 12.89
N ALA A 14 -22.68 -1.13 11.92
CA ALA A 14 -23.68 -2.19 12.12
C ALA A 14 -23.34 -3.27 13.17
N TRP A 15 -22.09 -3.41 13.64
CA TRP A 15 -21.79 -4.35 14.72
C TRP A 15 -22.37 -3.92 16.09
N ALA A 16 -22.60 -2.62 16.30
CA ALA A 16 -23.17 -2.09 17.55
C ALA A 16 -24.64 -2.50 17.78
N LEU A 17 -25.35 -2.90 16.72
CA LEU A 17 -26.73 -3.38 16.83
C LEU A 17 -26.83 -4.85 17.28
N PHE A 18 -25.75 -5.63 17.21
CA PHE A 18 -25.78 -7.06 17.54
C PHE A 18 -25.58 -7.38 19.03
N LEU A 19 -25.11 -6.42 19.84
CA LEU A 19 -24.76 -6.65 21.26
C LEU A 19 -25.54 -5.77 22.27
N GLY A 20 -26.53 -4.99 21.83
CA GLY A 20 -27.48 -4.34 22.75
C GLY A 20 -26.87 -3.36 23.76
N TYR A 21 -25.78 -2.66 23.41
CA TYR A 21 -25.21 -1.62 24.28
C TYR A 21 -25.98 -0.31 24.14
N THR A 22 -26.76 0.02 25.17
CA THR A 22 -27.39 1.33 25.33
C THR A 22 -26.37 2.44 25.53
N ALA A 23 -26.66 3.60 24.94
CA ALA A 23 -25.89 4.83 24.94
C ALA A 23 -25.18 5.15 26.27
N LEU A 24 -23.84 5.17 26.24
CA LEU A 24 -23.03 5.82 27.25
C LEU A 24 -22.53 7.17 26.67
N PRO A 25 -22.71 8.30 27.39
CA PRO A 25 -22.21 9.60 26.96
C PRO A 25 -20.67 9.59 26.99
N CYS A 26 -20.07 9.70 25.80
CA CYS A 26 -18.62 9.72 25.61
C CYS A 26 -18.04 11.10 25.96
N THR A 27 -18.06 11.44 27.25
CA THR A 27 -17.29 12.56 27.81
C THR A 27 -16.24 12.00 28.77
N GLN A 28 -15.34 11.14 28.28
CA GLN A 28 -14.09 10.84 28.99
C GLN A 28 -13.07 10.14 28.07
N LEU A 29 -12.37 10.92 27.24
CA LEU A 29 -11.11 10.49 26.64
C LEU A 29 -9.97 10.78 27.62
N PRO A 30 -9.24 9.78 28.16
CA PRO A 30 -7.96 10.04 28.79
C PRO A 30 -6.89 10.24 27.71
N ARG A 31 -6.34 11.45 27.74
CA ARG A 31 -5.16 11.91 27.02
C ARG A 31 -3.91 11.38 27.72
N SER A 32 -3.31 10.28 27.27
CA SER A 32 -1.86 9.98 27.39
C SER A 32 -1.50 8.55 26.95
N THR A 33 -0.73 8.44 25.86
CA THR A 33 0.46 7.58 25.65
C THR A 33 0.85 7.64 24.16
N LEU A 34 1.66 8.63 23.78
CA LEU A 34 2.42 8.59 22.54
C LEU A 34 3.49 7.49 22.67
N SER A 35 3.12 6.23 22.44
CA SER A 35 4.05 5.10 22.30
C SER A 35 3.43 3.86 21.63
N GLU A 36 2.10 3.74 21.56
CA GLU A 36 1.44 2.55 20.97
C GLU A 36 0.60 2.84 19.70
N ALA A 37 0.50 4.11 19.27
CA ALA A 37 -0.32 4.49 18.13
C ALA A 37 0.33 4.17 16.76
N THR A 38 1.66 4.21 16.64
CA THR A 38 2.32 4.14 15.33
C THR A 38 2.21 2.75 14.67
N THR A 39 2.15 1.67 15.45
CA THR A 39 2.10 0.30 14.91
C THR A 39 0.76 -0.01 14.24
N THR A 40 -0.35 0.46 14.82
CA THR A 40 -1.69 0.28 14.24
C THR A 40 -1.85 1.09 12.95
N ASP A 41 -1.32 2.30 12.93
CA ASP A 41 -1.35 3.18 11.75
C ASP A 41 -0.52 2.63 10.59
N ALA A 42 0.67 2.06 10.88
CA ALA A 42 1.52 1.42 9.88
C ALA A 42 0.86 0.17 9.27
N ALA A 43 0.26 -0.69 10.10
CA ALA A 43 -0.46 -1.86 9.62
C ALA A 43 -1.71 -1.48 8.79
N ALA A 44 -2.43 -0.43 9.19
CA ALA A 44 -3.55 0.10 8.42
C ALA A 44 -3.10 0.69 7.07
N LEU A 45 -1.99 1.43 7.05
CA LEU A 45 -1.39 1.96 5.83
C LEU A 45 -0.96 0.84 4.88
N ARG A 46 -0.28 -0.20 5.39
CA ARG A 46 0.14 -1.35 4.59
C ARG A 46 -1.05 -2.07 3.98
N LYS A 47 -2.12 -2.29 4.75
CA LYS A 47 -3.38 -2.85 4.21
C LYS A 47 -3.94 -1.99 3.09
N ARG A 48 -3.97 -0.66 3.25
CA ARG A 48 -4.41 0.25 2.19
C ARG A 48 -3.54 0.06 0.94
N LEU A 49 -2.21 0.11 1.08
CA LEU A 49 -1.29 -0.08 -0.04
C LEU A 49 -1.50 -1.41 -0.75
N TYR A 50 -1.69 -2.50 0.00
CA TYR A 50 -2.02 -3.80 -0.55
C TYR A 50 -3.28 -3.76 -1.42
N TRP A 51 -4.35 -3.11 -0.94
CA TRP A 51 -5.58 -2.95 -1.73
C TRP A 51 -5.39 -2.03 -2.95
N HIS A 52 -4.56 -0.99 -2.84
CA HIS A 52 -4.21 -0.14 -3.99
C HIS A 52 -3.33 -0.85 -5.03
N SER A 53 -2.60 -1.88 -4.62
CA SER A 53 -1.81 -2.73 -5.51
C SER A 53 -2.66 -3.79 -6.21
N ARG A 54 -3.92 -4.00 -5.81
CA ARG A 54 -4.87 -4.90 -6.49
C ARG A 54 -5.68 -4.14 -7.54
N ARG A 55 -5.24 -4.17 -8.78
CA ARG A 55 -5.81 -3.41 -9.90
C ARG A 55 -6.41 -4.31 -10.96
N GLY A 56 -7.00 -3.70 -12.00
CA GLY A 56 -7.61 -4.42 -13.11
C GLY A 56 -6.62 -5.15 -14.04
N MET A 57 -5.30 -4.94 -13.86
CA MET A 57 -4.24 -5.60 -14.65
C MET A 57 -3.45 -6.55 -13.75
N TRP A 58 -3.56 -7.85 -14.03
CA TRP A 58 -2.99 -8.92 -13.21
C TRP A 58 -1.46 -8.87 -13.13
N GLU A 59 -0.80 -8.40 -14.17
CA GLU A 59 0.66 -8.29 -14.24
C GLU A 59 1.21 -7.28 -13.23
N LEU A 60 0.49 -6.19 -12.98
CA LEU A 60 0.87 -5.23 -11.94
C LEU A 60 0.74 -5.85 -10.56
N ASP A 61 -0.37 -6.54 -10.30
CA ASP A 61 -0.62 -7.21 -9.02
C ASP A 61 0.49 -8.23 -8.72
N LEU A 62 0.90 -9.01 -9.72
CA LEU A 62 1.99 -10.00 -9.60
C LEU A 62 3.34 -9.39 -9.25
N LEU A 63 3.60 -8.14 -9.64
CA LEU A 63 4.87 -7.46 -9.35
C LEU A 63 4.81 -6.68 -8.04
N LEU A 64 3.72 -5.95 -7.81
CA LEU A 64 3.58 -5.02 -6.70
C LEU A 64 3.30 -5.72 -5.37
N ILE A 65 2.51 -6.80 -5.36
CA ILE A 65 2.17 -7.53 -4.13
C ILE A 65 3.40 -8.18 -3.47
N PRO A 66 4.18 -9.04 -4.15
CA PRO A 66 5.35 -9.66 -3.52
C PRO A 66 6.42 -8.63 -3.15
N PHE A 67 6.56 -7.57 -3.95
CA PHE A 67 7.44 -6.46 -3.63
C PHE A 67 7.00 -5.74 -2.35
N LEU A 68 5.71 -5.42 -2.22
CA LEU A 68 5.17 -4.81 -1.00
C LEU A 68 5.37 -5.73 0.20
N GLU A 69 5.18 -7.04 0.03
CA GLU A 69 5.24 -7.98 1.13
C GLU A 69 6.65 -8.21 1.66
N HIS A 70 7.65 -8.27 0.78
CA HIS A 70 9.01 -8.64 1.12
C HIS A 70 9.97 -7.45 1.23
N CYS A 71 9.78 -6.40 0.43
CA CYS A 71 10.74 -5.30 0.34
C CYS A 71 10.28 -4.06 1.10
N TYR A 72 8.97 -3.77 1.18
CA TYR A 72 8.47 -2.50 1.71
C TYR A 72 8.96 -2.17 3.13
N ASP A 73 8.98 -3.17 4.02
CA ASP A 73 9.40 -2.97 5.42
C ASP A 73 10.92 -2.73 5.57
N GLN A 74 11.70 -3.04 4.53
CA GLN A 74 13.16 -2.84 4.49
C GLN A 74 13.56 -1.56 3.75
N LEU A 75 12.62 -0.89 3.08
CA LEU A 75 12.88 0.33 2.33
C LEU A 75 13.11 1.53 3.25
N GLU A 76 13.93 2.47 2.78
CA GLU A 76 14.11 3.77 3.41
C GLU A 76 12.82 4.60 3.34
N ALA A 77 12.68 5.58 4.24
CA ALA A 77 11.48 6.42 4.31
C ALA A 77 11.20 7.19 3.02
N ASP A 78 12.26 7.59 2.30
CA ASP A 78 12.16 8.28 1.01
C ASP A 78 11.64 7.35 -0.09
N ASP A 79 12.14 6.11 -0.16
CA ASP A 79 11.66 5.09 -1.11
C ASP A 79 10.22 4.68 -0.81
N GLN A 80 9.84 4.58 0.47
CA GLN A 80 8.45 4.35 0.87
C GLN A 80 7.54 5.51 0.46
N ALA A 81 8.02 6.76 0.55
CA ALA A 81 7.28 7.93 0.07
C ALA A 81 7.12 7.92 -1.46
N ALA A 82 8.20 7.63 -2.20
CA ALA A 82 8.18 7.49 -3.64
C ALA A 82 7.20 6.40 -4.09
N TYR A 83 7.21 5.24 -3.44
CA TYR A 83 6.27 4.15 -3.72
C TYR A 83 4.81 4.56 -3.51
N ARG A 84 4.50 5.25 -2.41
CA ARG A 84 3.14 5.76 -2.12
C ARG A 84 2.67 6.75 -3.17
N ALA A 85 3.55 7.66 -3.60
CA ALA A 85 3.24 8.62 -4.66
C ALA A 85 3.01 7.91 -6.01
N MET A 86 3.88 6.95 -6.37
CA MET A 86 3.76 6.16 -7.60
C MET A 86 2.44 5.38 -7.64
N ILE A 87 2.05 4.73 -6.54
CA ILE A 87 0.78 4.00 -6.43
C ILE A 87 -0.44 4.92 -6.54
N THR A 88 -0.31 6.23 -6.32
CA THR A 88 -1.46 7.14 -6.51
C THR A 88 -1.65 7.51 -7.99
N GLY A 89 -0.67 7.22 -8.85
CA GLY A 89 -0.69 7.48 -10.29
C GLY A 89 -1.51 6.49 -11.12
N GLU A 90 -1.49 6.69 -12.44
CA GLU A 90 -2.21 5.88 -13.42
C GLU A 90 -1.55 4.52 -13.68
N ASP A 91 -2.38 3.50 -13.90
CA ASP A 91 -1.95 2.12 -14.10
C ASP A 91 -1.12 1.95 -15.38
N GLN A 92 -1.46 2.70 -16.44
CA GLN A 92 -0.78 2.63 -17.74
C GLN A 92 0.67 3.10 -17.64
N ASP A 93 0.90 4.25 -17.01
CA ASP A 93 2.24 4.82 -16.84
C ASP A 93 3.12 3.92 -15.97
N MET A 94 2.58 3.45 -14.84
CA MET A 94 3.29 2.54 -13.96
C MET A 94 3.66 1.22 -14.68
N PHE A 95 2.74 0.68 -15.47
CA PHE A 95 3.02 -0.51 -16.28
C PHE A 95 4.10 -0.23 -17.32
N ALA A 96 4.06 0.93 -18.00
CA ALA A 96 5.07 1.32 -18.97
C ALA A 96 6.46 1.45 -18.35
N TRP A 97 6.57 2.03 -17.15
CA TRP A 97 7.84 2.16 -16.41
C TRP A 97 8.38 0.82 -15.94
N LEU A 98 7.52 -0.05 -15.38
CA LEU A 98 7.91 -1.37 -14.89
C LEU A 98 8.36 -2.31 -16.02
N MET A 99 7.77 -2.16 -17.22
CA MET A 99 8.12 -2.93 -18.41
C MET A 99 9.29 -2.34 -19.21
N GLN A 100 9.99 -1.33 -18.67
CA GLN A 100 11.09 -0.61 -19.35
C GLN A 100 10.68 -0.03 -20.72
N ARG A 101 9.39 0.21 -20.94
CA ARG A 101 8.88 0.80 -22.18
C ARG A 101 9.06 2.32 -22.18
N GLU A 102 8.98 2.91 -21.00
CA GLU A 102 9.15 4.35 -20.78
C GLU A 102 10.10 4.62 -19.61
N THR A 103 10.73 5.80 -19.65
CA THR A 103 11.62 6.25 -18.59
C THR A 103 10.79 6.86 -17.46
N PRO A 104 10.86 6.34 -16.23
CA PRO A 104 10.15 6.93 -15.11
C PRO A 104 10.71 8.31 -14.75
N PRO A 105 9.88 9.18 -14.15
CA PRO A 105 10.32 10.41 -13.50
C PRO A 105 11.47 10.17 -12.50
N PRO A 106 12.40 11.13 -12.31
CA PRO A 106 13.59 10.95 -11.47
C PRO A 106 13.27 10.54 -10.02
N GLU A 107 12.13 10.96 -9.49
CA GLU A 107 11.63 10.58 -8.17
C GLU A 107 11.24 9.10 -8.06
N PHE A 108 10.90 8.45 -9.17
CA PHE A 108 10.45 7.05 -9.19
C PHE A 108 11.50 6.10 -9.77
N VAL A 109 12.56 6.59 -10.42
CA VAL A 109 13.64 5.77 -11.00
C VAL A 109 14.16 4.75 -9.98
N ARG A 110 14.45 5.21 -8.76
CA ARG A 110 15.01 4.38 -7.68
C ARG A 110 14.09 3.21 -7.32
N ILE A 111 12.82 3.50 -7.02
CA ILE A 111 11.83 2.50 -6.61
C ILE A 111 11.48 1.55 -7.76
N VAL A 112 11.36 2.06 -8.98
CA VAL A 112 11.08 1.27 -10.18
C VAL A 112 12.24 0.31 -10.47
N SER A 113 13.50 0.73 -10.29
CA SER A 113 14.65 -0.18 -10.40
C SER A 113 14.64 -1.27 -9.34
N LEU A 114 14.26 -0.95 -8.09
CA LEU A 114 14.16 -1.94 -7.01
C LEU A 114 13.08 -3.00 -7.29
N ILE A 115 11.92 -2.58 -7.80
CA ILE A 115 10.84 -3.50 -8.16
C ILE A 115 11.29 -4.44 -9.30
N GLN A 116 11.92 -3.90 -10.34
CA GLN A 116 12.44 -4.69 -11.46
C GLN A 116 13.53 -5.69 -11.01
N GLN A 117 14.43 -5.25 -10.12
CA GLN A 117 15.45 -6.12 -9.54
C GLN A 117 14.81 -7.25 -8.73
N HIS A 118 13.79 -6.95 -7.93
CA HIS A 118 13.04 -7.97 -7.18
C HIS A 118 12.33 -8.95 -8.12
N ALA A 119 11.68 -8.45 -9.18
CA ALA A 119 10.99 -9.26 -10.17
C ALA A 119 11.95 -10.22 -10.90
N GLY A 120 13.10 -9.72 -11.35
CA GLY A 120 14.12 -10.56 -11.98
C GLY A 120 14.70 -11.61 -11.02
N ASN A 121 14.74 -11.33 -9.72
CA ASN A 121 15.13 -12.33 -8.71
C ASN A 121 14.01 -13.34 -8.42
N ALA A 122 12.74 -12.92 -8.48
CA ALA A 122 11.58 -13.79 -8.28
C ALA A 122 11.44 -14.85 -9.38
N ASP A 123 11.84 -14.54 -10.61
CA ASP A 123 11.94 -15.53 -11.70
C ASP A 123 12.95 -16.66 -11.39
N ASN A 124 13.89 -16.42 -10.47
CA ASN A 124 14.84 -17.42 -9.99
C ASN A 124 14.34 -18.20 -8.75
N ASP A 125 13.10 -18.01 -8.31
CA ASP A 125 12.52 -18.80 -7.20
C ASP A 125 12.24 -20.25 -7.65
N PRO A 126 12.91 -21.25 -7.06
CA PRO A 126 12.71 -22.66 -7.41
C PRO A 126 11.29 -23.19 -7.12
N ARG A 127 10.43 -22.41 -6.46
CA ARG A 127 9.05 -22.80 -6.13
C ARG A 127 8.01 -22.41 -7.18
N ARG A 128 8.36 -21.64 -8.22
CA ARG A 128 7.41 -21.28 -9.28
C ARG A 128 7.22 -22.49 -10.23
N PRO A 129 6.01 -23.08 -10.33
CA PRO A 129 5.76 -24.13 -11.31
C PRO A 129 5.76 -23.53 -12.72
N VAL A 130 6.53 -24.16 -13.61
CA VAL A 130 6.57 -23.88 -15.06
C VAL A 130 5.32 -24.33 -15.78
#